data_AF-A0A2G2WY61-F1
#
_entry.id   AF-A0A2G2WY61-F1
#
_cell.length_a   1.000
_cell.length_b   1.000
_cell.length_c   1.000
_cell.angle_alpha   90.00
_cell.angle_beta   90.00
_cell.angle_gamma   90.00
#
_symmetry.space_group_name_H-M   'P 1'
#
loop_
_entity.id
_entity.type
_entity.pdbx_description
1 polymer ?
#
loop_
_entity_poly.entity_id
_entity_poly.type
_entity_poly.pdbx_seq_one_letter_code
_entity_poly.pdbx_strand_id
1 'polypeptide(L)'
;PTSENLVPIRLDIEIDGQRFRDAFTWNPNDPDSEVVVFAKRTVKDLKLPPAFVTQIAQSIQSQLTEFRSYEGQDMHTGERVVPIKPAIAIAIREQLYEIAIQSVASARESRANKKGRRGTEHLSARKKRDWDVYEPIVDLLSNEEVDALEAREERIAR
;
A
#
# COMPACT_ATOMS: atom_id res chain seq x y z
N PRO A 1 9.12 3.00 8.63
CA PRO A 1 9.42 2.12 7.47
C PRO A 1 10.18 0.87 7.92
N THR A 2 9.66 -0.33 7.66
CA THR A 2 10.54 -1.51 7.60
C THR A 2 11.56 -1.24 6.49
N SER A 3 12.84 -1.41 6.78
CA SER A 3 13.95 -0.89 6.00
C SER A 3 14.13 -1.53 4.61
N GLU A 4 13.19 -2.39 4.20
CA GLU A 4 13.30 -3.26 3.04
C GLU A 4 12.23 -2.89 2.01
N ASN A 5 12.66 -2.46 0.82
CA ASN A 5 11.84 -2.08 -0.32
C ASN A 5 11.28 -3.35 -0.99
N LEU A 6 10.37 -4.06 -0.32
CA LEU A 6 9.82 -5.32 -0.78
C LEU A 6 8.69 -5.10 -1.80
N VAL A 7 8.73 -5.87 -2.90
CA VAL A 7 7.75 -5.82 -3.98
C VAL A 7 6.70 -6.93 -3.78
N PRO A 8 5.39 -6.63 -3.81
CA PRO A 8 4.36 -7.66 -3.75
C PRO A 8 4.31 -8.44 -5.07
N ILE A 9 4.39 -9.77 -4.98
CA ILE A 9 4.31 -10.71 -6.09
C ILE A 9 3.01 -11.49 -5.98
N ARG A 10 2.29 -11.60 -7.11
CA ARG A 10 1.11 -12.46 -7.23
C ARG A 10 1.30 -13.45 -8.38
N LEU A 11 1.05 -14.72 -8.11
CA LEU A 11 1.12 -15.80 -9.09
C LEU A 11 -0.29 -16.34 -9.32
N ASP A 12 -0.67 -16.47 -10.58
CA ASP A 12 -1.86 -17.18 -11.02
C ASP A 12 -1.55 -17.89 -12.34
N ILE A 13 -1.12 -19.14 -12.24
CA ILE A 13 -0.54 -19.91 -13.35
C ILE A 13 -1.39 -21.15 -13.56
N GLU A 14 -1.75 -21.43 -14.80
CA GLU A 14 -2.50 -22.61 -15.20
C GLU A 14 -1.79 -23.31 -16.37
N ILE A 15 -1.50 -24.60 -16.20
CA ILE A 15 -0.84 -25.46 -17.21
C ILE A 15 -1.54 -26.81 -17.19
N ASP A 16 -2.01 -27.29 -18.35
CA ASP A 16 -2.64 -28.60 -18.53
C ASP A 16 -3.76 -28.92 -17.50
N GLY A 17 -4.55 -27.91 -17.12
CA GLY A 17 -5.65 -28.03 -16.16
C GLY A 17 -5.22 -28.06 -14.68
N GLN A 18 -3.92 -28.01 -14.39
CA GLN A 18 -3.42 -27.78 -13.04
C GLN A 18 -3.18 -26.29 -12.82
N ARG A 19 -3.57 -25.77 -11.66
CA ARG A 19 -3.46 -24.34 -11.33
C ARG A 19 -2.66 -24.13 -10.06
N PHE A 20 -1.76 -23.15 -10.10
CA PHE A 20 -0.96 -22.69 -8.96
C PHE A 20 -1.24 -21.20 -8.72
N ARG A 21 -1.68 -20.88 -7.50
CA ARG A 21 -1.94 -19.50 -7.05
C ARG A 21 -1.18 -19.24 -5.76
N ASP A 22 -0.49 -18.11 -5.71
CA ASP A 22 0.26 -17.70 -4.53
C ASP A 22 0.41 -16.17 -4.46
N ALA A 23 0.66 -15.64 -3.27
CA ALA A 23 0.93 -14.24 -3.02
C ALA A 23 1.96 -14.06 -1.91
N PHE A 24 3.06 -13.38 -2.22
CA PHE A 24 4.16 -13.13 -1.30
C PHE A 24 4.87 -11.81 -1.63
N THR A 25 5.93 -11.49 -0.91
CA THR A 25 6.77 -10.32 -1.17
C THR A 25 8.17 -10.75 -1.57
N TRP A 26 8.82 -9.99 -2.45
CA TRP A 26 10.16 -10.28 -2.97
C TRP A 26 11.09 -9.07 -2.84
N ASN A 27 12.37 -9.30 -2.58
CA ASN A 27 13.38 -8.24 -2.60
C ASN A 27 13.83 -7.98 -4.05
N PRO A 28 13.56 -6.81 -4.64
CA PRO A 28 13.90 -6.53 -6.04
C PRO A 28 15.41 -6.45 -6.29
N ASN A 29 16.22 -6.37 -5.24
CA ASN A 29 17.68 -6.39 -5.33
C ASN A 29 18.26 -7.81 -5.39
N ASP A 30 17.46 -8.84 -5.13
CA ASP A 30 17.93 -10.23 -5.24
C ASP A 30 18.19 -10.58 -6.72
N PRO A 31 19.24 -11.36 -7.02
CA PRO A 31 19.58 -11.72 -8.39
C PRO A 31 18.55 -12.70 -8.98
N ASP A 32 18.43 -12.71 -10.31
CA ASP A 32 17.50 -13.60 -11.03
C ASP A 32 17.72 -15.09 -10.72
N SER A 33 18.93 -15.48 -10.32
CA SER A 33 19.23 -16.85 -9.88
C SER A 33 18.38 -17.27 -8.68
N GLU A 34 18.11 -16.37 -7.73
CA GLU A 34 17.29 -16.67 -6.55
C GLU A 34 15.83 -16.92 -6.94
N VAL A 35 15.31 -16.17 -7.91
CA VAL A 35 13.96 -16.39 -8.47
C VAL A 35 13.86 -17.80 -9.07
N VAL A 36 14.87 -18.23 -9.82
CA VAL A 36 14.92 -19.57 -10.42
C VAL A 36 15.04 -20.66 -9.36
N VAL A 37 15.86 -20.44 -8.33
CA VAL A 37 16.02 -21.39 -7.21
C VAL A 37 14.70 -21.55 -6.45
N PHE A 38 14.02 -20.43 -6.14
CA PHE A 38 12.69 -20.43 -5.55
C PHE A 38 11.70 -21.22 -6.40
N ALA A 39 11.60 -20.92 -7.70
CA ALA A 39 10.68 -21.62 -8.60
C ALA A 39 10.91 -23.14 -8.63
N LYS A 40 12.18 -23.58 -8.70
CA LYS A 40 12.54 -25.01 -8.65
C LYS A 40 12.14 -25.66 -7.33
N ARG A 41 12.37 -24.98 -6.21
CA ARG A 41 12.03 -25.49 -4.88
C ARG A 41 10.52 -25.59 -4.70
N THR A 42 9.78 -24.55 -5.06
CA THR A 42 8.31 -24.53 -5.00
C THR A 42 7.69 -25.65 -5.82
N VAL A 43 8.16 -25.85 -7.06
CA VAL A 43 7.68 -26.95 -7.92
C VAL A 43 7.97 -28.31 -7.30
N LYS A 44 9.16 -28.51 -6.74
CA LYS A 44 9.54 -29.76 -6.07
C LYS A 44 8.70 -30.02 -4.81
N ASP A 45 8.56 -29.03 -3.94
CA ASP A 45 7.89 -29.16 -2.65
C ASP A 45 6.39 -29.38 -2.82
N LEU A 46 5.78 -28.72 -3.81
CA LEU A 46 4.36 -28.86 -4.14
C LEU A 46 4.07 -29.98 -5.16
N LYS A 47 5.09 -30.71 -5.62
CA LYS A 47 5.00 -31.78 -6.63
C LYS A 47 4.27 -31.34 -7.91
N LEU A 48 4.55 -30.12 -8.36
CA LEU A 48 3.99 -29.56 -9.59
C LEU A 48 4.75 -30.08 -10.82
N PRO A 49 4.14 -30.03 -12.02
CA PRO A 49 4.83 -30.33 -13.27
C PRO A 49 6.05 -29.41 -13.49
N PRO A 50 7.16 -29.92 -14.05
CA PRO A 50 8.37 -29.11 -14.31
C PRO A 50 8.12 -27.86 -15.16
N ALA A 51 7.07 -27.85 -15.99
CA ALA A 51 6.65 -26.70 -16.79
C ALA A 51 6.35 -25.45 -15.94
N PHE A 52 5.94 -25.61 -14.68
CA PHE A 52 5.68 -24.50 -13.77
C PHE A 52 6.95 -23.72 -13.39
N VAL A 53 8.14 -24.33 -13.46
CA VAL A 53 9.39 -23.63 -13.07
C VAL A 53 9.59 -22.38 -13.93
N THR A 54 9.45 -22.52 -15.24
CA THR A 54 9.62 -21.41 -16.19
C THR A 54 8.54 -20.36 -16.00
N GLN A 55 7.27 -20.78 -15.85
CA GLN A 55 6.14 -19.86 -15.69
C GLN A 55 6.22 -19.06 -14.38
N ILE A 56 6.60 -19.70 -13.27
CA ILE A 56 6.79 -19.02 -11.98
C ILE A 56 7.92 -17.99 -12.11
N ALA A 57 9.08 -18.39 -12.62
CA ALA A 57 10.22 -17.49 -12.74
C ALA A 57 9.91 -16.27 -13.63
N GLN A 58 9.31 -16.50 -14.80
CA GLN A 58 8.92 -15.42 -15.72
C GLN A 58 7.88 -14.48 -15.11
N SER A 59 6.88 -15.01 -14.39
CA SER A 59 5.86 -14.18 -13.76
C SER A 59 6.44 -13.26 -12.67
N ILE A 60 7.37 -13.78 -11.87
CA ILE A 60 8.09 -12.98 -10.86
C ILE A 60 8.95 -11.92 -11.55
N GLN A 61 9.77 -12.32 -12.52
CA GLN A 61 10.68 -11.42 -13.24
C GLN A 61 9.94 -10.30 -13.98
N SER A 62 8.78 -10.59 -14.57
CA SER A 62 7.94 -9.60 -15.23
C SER A 62 7.48 -8.53 -14.25
N GLN A 63 6.95 -8.93 -13.09
CA GLN A 63 6.51 -8.01 -12.04
C GLN A 63 7.66 -7.17 -11.46
N LEU A 64 8.85 -7.77 -11.29
CA LEU A 64 10.04 -7.04 -10.87
C LEU A 64 10.54 -6.05 -11.92
N THR A 65 10.49 -6.42 -13.20
CA THR A 65 10.87 -5.54 -14.31
C THR A 65 9.92 -4.36 -14.43
N GLU A 66 8.62 -4.62 -14.34
CA GLU A 66 7.59 -3.58 -14.29
C GLU A 66 7.81 -2.63 -13.12
N PHE A 67 8.08 -3.16 -11.92
CA PHE A 67 8.41 -2.34 -10.75
C PHE A 67 9.65 -1.46 -10.98
N ARG A 68 10.75 -2.02 -11.48
CA ARG A 68 11.99 -1.27 -11.78
C ARG A 68 11.77 -0.17 -12.83
N SER A 69 10.85 -0.38 -13.77
CA SER A 69 10.50 0.65 -14.76
C SER A 69 9.84 1.89 -14.15
N TYR A 70 9.18 1.75 -13.00
CA TYR A 70 8.58 2.88 -12.27
C TYR A 70 9.58 3.61 -11.38
N GLU A 71 10.61 2.94 -10.85
CA GLU A 71 11.63 3.59 -10.01
C GLU A 71 12.57 4.51 -10.81
N GLY A 72 12.72 4.30 -12.12
CA GLY A 72 13.60 5.09 -13.00
C GLY A 72 12.93 6.27 -13.72
N GLN A 73 11.63 6.50 -13.53
CA GLN A 73 10.95 7.66 -14.12
C GLN A 73 11.13 8.88 -13.22
N ASP A 74 12.19 9.65 -13.48
CA ASP A 74 12.22 11.07 -13.11
C ASP A 74 11.00 11.74 -13.76
N MET A 75 9.98 12.04 -12.96
CA MET A 75 8.74 12.69 -13.42
C MET A 75 9.03 14.09 -13.96
N HIS A 76 9.30 14.20 -15.26
CA HIS A 76 9.40 15.48 -15.99
C HIS A 76 8.13 15.86 -16.76
N THR A 77 7.00 15.21 -16.49
CA THR A 77 5.70 15.61 -17.04
C THR A 77 4.82 16.13 -15.91
N GLY A 78 4.48 17.42 -15.98
CA GLY A 78 3.62 18.14 -15.05
C GLY A 78 2.17 17.66 -14.96
N GLU A 79 1.88 16.42 -15.36
CA GLU A 79 0.65 15.70 -15.08
C GLU A 79 1.03 14.35 -14.48
N ARG A 80 1.00 14.28 -13.14
CA ARG A 80 1.33 13.07 -12.40
C ARG A 80 0.17 12.07 -12.50
N VAL A 81 0.19 11.19 -13.49
CA VAL A 81 -0.56 9.93 -13.40
C VAL A 81 0.20 9.01 -12.44
N VAL A 82 0.01 9.24 -11.15
CA VAL A 82 0.41 8.26 -10.12
C VAL A 82 -0.63 7.16 -10.09
N PRO A 83 -0.24 5.86 -10.12
CA PRO A 83 -1.20 4.79 -9.89
C PRO A 83 -1.92 5.02 -8.55
N ILE A 84 -3.23 4.79 -8.49
CA ILE A 84 -4.06 5.13 -7.31
C ILE A 84 -3.54 4.44 -6.01
N LYS A 85 -2.93 3.27 -6.15
CA LYS A 85 -2.41 2.48 -5.01
C LYS A 85 -1.27 3.17 -4.24
N PRO A 86 -0.19 3.66 -4.89
CA PRO A 86 0.81 4.49 -4.22
C PRO A 86 0.23 5.83 -3.72
N ALA A 87 -0.72 6.44 -4.44
CA ALA A 87 -1.33 7.71 -3.99
C ALA A 87 -2.07 7.57 -2.65
N ILE A 88 -2.89 6.52 -2.49
CA ILE A 88 -3.59 6.24 -1.22
C ILE A 88 -2.59 5.97 -0.09
N ALA A 89 -1.55 5.17 -0.35
CA ALA A 89 -0.53 4.86 0.64
C ALA A 89 0.28 6.10 1.07
N ILE A 90 0.56 7.01 0.14
CA ILE A 90 1.22 8.29 0.40
C ILE A 90 0.32 9.19 1.25
N ALA A 91 -0.95 9.34 0.87
CA ALA A 91 -1.92 10.18 1.58
C ALA A 91 -2.15 9.71 3.02
N ILE A 92 -2.36 8.41 3.25
CA ILE A 92 -2.52 7.85 4.61
C ILE A 92 -1.25 8.09 5.43
N ARG A 93 -0.06 7.92 4.83
CA ARG A 93 1.20 8.13 5.51
C ARG A 93 1.42 9.58 5.93
N GLU A 94 1.10 10.54 5.05
CA GLU A 94 1.14 11.97 5.38
C GLU A 94 0.16 12.30 6.50
N GLN A 95 -1.07 11.82 6.41
CA GLN A 95 -2.09 12.10 7.41
C GLN A 95 -1.72 11.54 8.79
N LEU A 96 -1.16 10.33 8.85
CA LEU A 96 -0.66 9.73 10.10
C LEU A 96 0.54 10.50 10.67
N TYR A 97 1.40 11.06 9.81
CA TYR A 97 2.54 11.87 10.24
C TYR A 97 2.10 13.18 10.89
N GLU A 98 1.14 13.88 10.30
CA GLU A 98 0.55 15.09 10.88
C GLU A 98 -0.14 14.82 12.23
N ILE A 99 -0.91 13.73 12.33
CA ILE A 99 -1.53 13.30 13.59
C ILE A 99 -0.45 13.02 14.66
N ALA A 100 0.64 12.36 14.29
CA ALA A 100 1.74 12.09 15.22
C ALA A 100 2.40 13.39 15.71
N ILE A 101 2.64 14.37 14.82
CA ILE A 101 3.20 15.67 15.19
C ILE A 101 2.27 16.42 16.17
N GLN A 102 0.98 16.49 15.86
CA GLN A 102 -0.02 17.15 16.71
C GLN A 102 -0.14 16.46 18.09
N SER A 103 -0.03 15.12 18.13
CA SER A 103 -0.04 14.36 19.39
C SER A 103 1.18 14.66 20.28
N VAL A 104 2.37 14.87 19.70
CA VAL A 104 3.59 15.23 20.44
C VAL A 104 3.54 16.69 20.91
N ALA A 105 2.99 17.59 20.09
CA ALA A 105 2.78 18.99 20.46
C ALA A 105 1.79 19.12 21.65
N SER A 106 0.64 18.43 21.57
CA SER A 106 -0.36 18.39 22.65
C SER A 106 0.13 17.65 23.91
N ALA A 107 0.94 16.59 23.76
CA ALA A 107 1.58 15.90 24.88
C ALA A 107 2.62 16.78 25.62
N ARG A 108 3.31 17.67 24.89
CA ARG A 108 4.22 18.67 25.47
C ARG A 108 3.45 19.77 26.21
N GLU A 109 2.30 20.20 25.69
CA GLU A 109 1.48 21.24 26.28
C GLU A 109 0.71 20.76 27.53
N SER A 110 0.24 19.50 27.53
CA SER A 110 -0.47 18.90 28.68
C SER A 110 0.42 18.66 29.90
N ARG A 111 1.76 18.54 29.74
CA ARG A 111 2.69 18.47 30.88
C ARG A 111 2.88 19.81 31.59
N ALA A 112 2.55 20.93 30.95
CA ALA A 112 2.58 22.24 31.59
C ALA A 112 1.33 22.51 32.45
N ASN A 113 0.26 21.72 32.29
CA ASN A 113 -1.02 22.00 32.93
C ASN A 113 -1.76 20.76 33.43
N LYS A 114 -1.33 20.17 34.56
CA LYS A 114 -2.22 19.41 35.46
C LYS A 114 -1.61 19.20 36.85
N LYS A 115 -1.74 20.23 37.69
CA LYS A 115 -2.07 20.02 39.10
C LYS A 115 -3.55 19.63 39.16
N GLY A 116 -3.83 18.34 39.37
CA GLY A 116 -5.10 17.90 39.94
C GLY A 116 -6.04 17.08 39.04
N ARG A 117 -6.56 16.04 39.71
CA ARG A 117 -7.75 15.21 39.43
C ARG A 117 -7.64 14.10 38.37
N ARG A 118 -7.53 12.89 38.94
CA ARG A 118 -7.82 11.60 38.33
C ARG A 118 -9.30 11.53 37.95
N GLY A 119 -9.59 11.23 36.69
CA GLY A 119 -10.91 10.82 36.19
C GLY A 119 -10.72 9.62 35.28
N THR A 120 -11.39 8.53 35.60
CA THR A 120 -11.45 7.28 34.82
C THR A 120 -12.23 7.52 33.54
N GLU A 121 -11.56 7.50 32.39
CA GLU A 121 -12.22 7.61 31.09
C GLU A 121 -12.67 6.22 30.61
N HIS A 122 -13.98 6.05 30.54
CA HIS A 122 -14.65 4.87 30.01
C HIS A 122 -14.61 4.92 28.47
N LEU A 123 -13.67 4.20 27.85
CA LEU A 123 -13.62 4.04 26.39
C LEU A 123 -14.76 3.11 25.94
N SER A 124 -15.86 3.71 25.48
CA SER A 124 -16.97 2.97 24.88
C SER A 124 -16.52 2.44 23.51
N ALA A 125 -16.38 1.12 23.38
CA ALA A 125 -16.04 0.47 22.12
C ALA A 125 -17.12 0.74 21.05
N ARG A 126 -16.69 1.26 19.88
CA ARG A 126 -17.56 1.60 18.73
C ARG A 126 -18.29 0.35 18.20
N LYS A 127 -19.55 0.53 17.82
CA LYS A 127 -20.48 -0.56 17.47
C LYS A 127 -20.34 -0.93 15.98
N LYS A 128 -20.31 -2.23 15.69
CA LYS A 128 -20.03 -2.89 14.39
C LYS A 128 -20.94 -2.52 13.20
N ARG A 129 -21.83 -1.53 13.31
CA ARG A 129 -22.80 -1.15 12.25
C ARG A 129 -22.47 0.14 11.50
N ASP A 130 -21.39 0.82 11.86
CA ASP A 130 -20.98 2.08 11.22
C ASP A 130 -19.93 1.86 10.12
N TRP A 131 -19.56 0.61 9.79
CA TRP A 131 -18.50 0.29 8.83
C TRP A 131 -18.86 0.72 7.40
N ASP A 132 -20.13 0.66 7.02
CA ASP A 132 -20.62 1.03 5.68
C ASP A 132 -20.47 2.53 5.41
N VAL A 133 -20.33 3.36 6.46
CA VAL A 133 -20.12 4.82 6.35
C VAL A 133 -18.70 5.16 5.91
N TYR A 134 -17.76 4.23 6.07
CA TYR A 134 -16.34 4.43 5.77
C TYR A 134 -15.88 3.68 4.52
N GLU A 135 -16.81 3.18 3.70
CA GLU A 135 -16.43 2.67 2.39
C GLU A 135 -15.92 3.82 1.51
N PRO A 136 -14.77 3.66 0.84
CA PRO A 136 -14.26 4.69 -0.06
C PRO A 136 -15.19 4.79 -1.27
N ILE A 137 -15.76 5.99 -1.47
CA ILE A 137 -16.60 6.30 -2.62
C ILE A 137 -15.72 6.87 -3.73
N VAL A 138 -15.84 6.33 -4.94
CA VAL A 138 -15.10 6.79 -6.12
C VAL A 138 -16.11 7.18 -7.19
N ASP A 139 -16.26 8.48 -7.42
CA ASP A 139 -17.13 9.05 -8.45
C ASP A 139 -16.31 9.67 -9.57
N LEU A 140 -16.83 9.61 -10.80
CA LEU A 140 -16.25 10.32 -11.94
C LEU A 140 -16.76 11.76 -11.91
N LEU A 141 -15.86 12.68 -11.58
CA LEU A 141 -16.13 14.12 -11.54
C LEU A 141 -15.54 14.79 -12.77
N SER A 142 -16.26 15.78 -13.29
CA SER A 142 -15.75 16.69 -14.31
C SER A 142 -14.74 17.68 -13.71
N ASN A 143 -13.87 18.25 -14.55
CA ASN A 143 -12.85 19.19 -14.08
C ASN A 143 -13.44 20.40 -13.34
N GLU A 144 -14.61 20.89 -13.75
CA GLU A 144 -15.30 22.00 -13.09
C GLU A 144 -15.80 21.63 -11.68
N GLU A 145 -16.21 20.37 -11.48
CA GLU A 145 -16.61 19.85 -10.16
C GLU A 145 -15.42 19.65 -9.23
N VAL A 146 -14.26 19.25 -9.78
CA VAL A 146 -13.00 19.13 -9.03
C VAL A 146 -12.55 20.50 -8.52
N ASP A 147 -12.52 21.51 -9.39
CA ASP A 147 -12.15 22.87 -9.01
C ASP A 147 -13.09 23.45 -7.94
N ALA A 148 -14.39 23.17 -8.05
CA ALA A 148 -15.39 23.60 -7.08
C ALA A 148 -15.23 22.89 -5.72
N LEU A 149 -14.83 21.62 -5.71
CA LEU A 149 -14.54 20.86 -4.50
C LEU A 149 -13.30 21.40 -3.79
N GLU A 150 -12.23 21.63 -4.53
CA GLU A 150 -10.97 22.17 -3.98
C GLU A 150 -11.17 23.57 -3.38
N ALA A 151 -11.91 24.44 -4.07
CA ALA A 151 -12.27 25.77 -3.57
C ALA A 151 -13.18 25.71 -2.32
N ARG A 152 -13.99 24.66 -2.17
CA ARG A 152 -14.83 24.43 -0.99
C ARG A 152 -14.02 23.89 0.19
N GLU A 153 -13.08 23.00 -0.06
CA GLU A 153 -12.16 22.47 0.96
C GLU A 153 -11.24 23.58 1.50
N GLU A 154 -10.74 24.47 0.63
CA GLU A 154 -9.92 25.61 1.05
C GLU A 154 -10.67 26.58 1.98
N ARG A 155 -11.99 26.70 1.83
CA ARG A 155 -12.84 27.52 2.72
C ARG A 155 -13.10 26.85 4.07
N ILE A 156 -13.06 25.54 4.15
CA ILE A 156 -13.25 24.76 5.39
C ILE A 156 -11.94 24.70 6.19
N ALA A 157 -10.79 24.80 5.52
CA ALA A 157 -9.46 24.78 6.13
C ALA A 157 -9.03 26.13 6.75
N ARG A 158 -9.80 27.21 6.59
CA ARG A 158 -9.56 28.54 7.18
C ARG A 158 -10.43 28.76 8.42
#